data_AF-A1CPV4-F1
#
_entry.id   AF-A1CPV4-F1
#
_cell.length_a   1.000
_cell.length_b   1.000
_cell.length_c   1.000
_cell.angle_alpha   90.00
_cell.angle_beta   90.00
_cell.angle_gamma   90.00
#
_symmetry.space_group_name_H-M   'P 1'
#
loop_
_entity.id
_entity.type
_entity.pdbx_description
1 polymer ?
#
loop_
_entity_poly.entity_id
_entity_poly.type
_entity_poly.pdbx_seq_one_letter_code
_entity_poly.pdbx_strand_id
1 'polypeptide(L)'
;MHHGISIMIPTQNSKADSSPSSEYQLTSPQLLQTINLAADSKHLPTTPAPPHVLPSALPILILLTCLPSFLLAAHYIRKDYHAFLALGPGGTPSTPTGYARITVLRLLTIPDPLAPPSLPPTLHPKHGFLPHTLAPRHGPRPHVAGIAPHRQTDQKASAANYAALTRAIHGLAAQHPHTLSTGTSCFEKHSTGIFCAAAVAATKSPAIASRVLSPAQARRLTCHGEVCHSHSSDGSLHLALHPADVRAVLEKG
;
A
#
# COMPACT_ATOMS: atom_id res chain seq x y z
N MET A 1 4.37 -14.57 18.38
CA MET A 1 5.44 -15.18 17.58
C MET A 1 5.16 -14.83 16.12
N HIS A 2 6.01 -14.01 15.51
CA HIS A 2 6.55 -14.15 14.15
C HIS A 2 7.40 -12.92 13.86
N HIS A 3 8.66 -13.18 13.54
CA HIS A 3 9.76 -12.24 13.38
C HIS A 3 9.74 -11.65 11.96
N GLY A 4 10.03 -10.35 11.83
CA GLY A 4 10.20 -9.69 10.54
C GLY A 4 11.56 -10.02 9.93
N ILE A 5 11.55 -10.53 8.70
CA ILE A 5 12.74 -10.74 7.86
C ILE A 5 12.96 -9.48 7.02
N SER A 6 14.17 -8.93 7.04
CA SER A 6 14.60 -7.84 6.18
C SER A 6 15.49 -8.43 5.08
N ILE A 7 15.11 -8.26 3.81
CA ILE A 7 15.91 -8.68 2.64
C ILE A 7 16.46 -7.43 1.97
N MET A 8 17.80 -7.35 1.92
CA MET A 8 18.57 -6.32 1.25
C MET A 8 19.10 -6.91 -0.08
N ILE A 9 18.82 -6.28 -1.22
CA ILE A 9 19.32 -6.71 -2.53
C ILE A 9 20.34 -5.67 -3.04
N PRO A 10 21.60 -6.06 -3.32
CA PRO A 10 22.54 -5.19 -4.02
C PRO A 10 22.38 -5.29 -5.54
N THR A 11 22.37 -4.14 -6.21
CA THR A 11 22.37 -3.97 -7.66
C THR A 11 23.73 -4.36 -8.26
N GLN A 12 23.73 -5.25 -9.26
CA GLN A 12 24.90 -5.53 -10.10
C GLN A 12 25.08 -4.46 -11.19
N ASN A 13 26.33 -4.08 -11.42
CA ASN A 13 26.77 -3.15 -12.45
C ASN A 13 27.35 -3.97 -13.62
N SER A 14 26.82 -3.77 -14.84
CA SER A 14 27.33 -4.42 -16.05
C SER A 14 28.52 -3.64 -16.63
N LYS A 15 29.60 -4.35 -17.00
CA LYS A 15 30.67 -3.82 -17.85
C LYS A 15 30.74 -4.69 -19.10
N ALA A 16 30.64 -4.05 -20.26
CA ALA A 16 30.87 -4.64 -21.58
C ALA A 16 32.37 -4.63 -21.89
N ASP A 17 32.84 -5.63 -22.63
CA ASP A 17 34.14 -5.58 -23.31
C ASP A 17 34.12 -6.37 -24.63
N SER A 18 34.98 -5.92 -25.54
CA SER A 18 34.99 -6.10 -27.00
C SER A 18 36.01 -7.13 -27.53
N SER A 19 35.64 -7.90 -28.58
CA SER A 19 36.37 -8.35 -29.83
C SER A 19 37.85 -8.86 -29.80
N PRO A 20 38.45 -9.40 -30.89
CA PRO A 20 38.02 -10.31 -32.00
C PRO A 20 39.06 -11.46 -32.34
N SER A 21 38.78 -12.29 -33.39
CA SER A 21 39.70 -12.69 -34.51
C SER A 21 39.94 -14.20 -34.80
N SER A 22 40.30 -14.45 -36.09
CA SER A 22 40.88 -15.62 -36.80
C SER A 22 39.88 -16.64 -37.40
N GLU A 23 39.68 -16.75 -38.73
CA GLU A 23 40.56 -16.93 -39.92
C GLU A 23 40.84 -18.41 -40.20
N TYR A 24 40.32 -18.95 -41.32
CA TYR A 24 40.93 -20.00 -42.14
C TYR A 24 40.34 -19.98 -43.57
N GLN A 25 41.22 -20.12 -44.55
CA GLN A 25 41.04 -19.90 -45.98
C GLN A 25 41.62 -21.10 -46.76
N LEU A 26 41.27 -21.21 -48.05
CA LEU A 26 41.85 -22.04 -49.16
C LEU A 26 41.40 -23.53 -49.21
N THR A 27 41.14 -24.22 -50.34
CA THR A 27 41.30 -23.98 -51.81
C THR A 27 40.60 -25.09 -52.63
N SER A 28 40.29 -24.78 -53.90
CA SER A 28 39.81 -25.61 -55.06
C SER A 28 40.86 -26.69 -55.52
N PRO A 29 40.70 -27.54 -56.60
CA PRO A 29 39.76 -27.53 -57.75
C PRO A 29 39.24 -28.87 -58.37
N GLN A 30 38.26 -28.70 -59.27
CA GLN A 30 37.83 -29.44 -60.50
C GLN A 30 38.11 -30.94 -60.75
N LEU A 31 37.06 -31.64 -61.23
CA LEU A 31 37.17 -32.52 -62.42
C LEU A 31 35.83 -32.57 -63.19
N LEU A 32 35.89 -32.22 -64.48
CA LEU A 32 34.85 -32.40 -65.50
C LEU A 32 34.76 -33.88 -65.90
N GLN A 33 33.55 -34.44 -65.92
CA GLN A 33 33.30 -35.64 -66.72
C GLN A 33 31.92 -35.54 -67.40
N THR A 34 32.00 -35.29 -68.70
CA THR A 34 30.88 -35.31 -69.65
C THR A 34 30.46 -36.76 -69.89
N ILE A 35 29.21 -37.10 -69.60
CA ILE A 35 28.56 -38.30 -70.14
C ILE A 35 27.16 -37.89 -70.63
N ASN A 36 27.03 -37.78 -71.95
CA ASN A 36 25.73 -37.80 -72.63
C ASN A 36 25.42 -39.26 -72.97
N LEU A 37 24.28 -39.80 -72.54
CA LEU A 37 23.52 -40.78 -73.31
C LEU A 37 22.15 -41.08 -72.71
N ALA A 38 21.17 -41.05 -73.62
CA ALA A 38 19.89 -41.75 -73.62
C ALA A 38 18.80 -41.31 -72.64
N ALA A 39 17.78 -40.67 -73.20
CA ALA A 39 16.45 -40.59 -72.63
C ALA A 39 15.85 -42.01 -72.52
N ASP A 40 15.64 -42.47 -71.29
CA ASP A 40 14.68 -43.54 -70.98
C ASP A 40 13.63 -42.96 -70.03
N SER A 41 12.44 -42.69 -70.57
CA SER A 41 11.29 -42.18 -69.82
C SER A 41 10.69 -43.31 -68.98
N LYS A 42 11.26 -43.58 -67.80
CA LYS A 42 10.63 -44.46 -66.81
C LYS A 42 10.80 -43.91 -65.39
N HIS A 43 9.64 -43.58 -64.80
CA HIS A 43 9.39 -43.24 -63.40
C HIS A 43 10.20 -42.10 -62.79
N LEU A 44 9.64 -40.88 -62.86
CA LEU A 44 10.00 -39.79 -61.97
C LEU A 44 9.60 -40.20 -60.53
N PRO A 45 10.51 -40.21 -59.54
CA PRO A 45 10.11 -40.38 -58.15
C PRO A 45 9.34 -39.12 -57.73
N THR A 46 8.03 -39.27 -57.50
CA THR A 46 7.20 -38.22 -56.92
C THR A 46 7.76 -37.89 -55.54
N THR A 47 8.50 -36.79 -55.45
CA THR A 47 8.97 -36.28 -54.16
C THR A 47 7.72 -35.90 -53.36
N PRO A 48 7.50 -36.44 -52.14
CA PRO A 48 6.35 -36.03 -51.35
C PRO A 48 6.49 -34.52 -51.10
N ALA A 49 5.44 -33.77 -51.45
CA ALA A 49 5.38 -32.33 -51.17
C ALA A 49 5.68 -32.12 -49.67
N PRO A 50 6.47 -31.09 -49.30
CA PRO A 50 6.77 -30.83 -47.91
C PRO A 50 5.44 -30.67 -47.15
N PRO A 51 5.29 -31.25 -45.95
CA PRO A 51 4.06 -31.10 -45.19
C PRO A 51 3.80 -29.61 -45.01
N HIS A 52 2.60 -29.16 -45.39
CA HIS A 52 2.15 -27.79 -45.13
C HIS A 52 2.11 -27.60 -43.61
N VAL A 53 3.16 -26.99 -43.06
CA VAL A 53 3.21 -26.60 -41.64
C VAL A 53 2.25 -25.43 -41.48
N LEU A 54 1.04 -25.71 -40.99
CA LEU A 54 0.09 -24.66 -40.62
C LEU A 54 0.78 -23.73 -39.61
N PRO A 55 0.81 -22.40 -39.83
CA PRO A 55 1.39 -21.48 -38.86
C PRO A 55 0.63 -21.61 -37.54
N SER A 56 1.37 -21.74 -36.44
CA SER A 56 0.76 -21.82 -35.11
C SER A 56 -0.10 -20.58 -34.87
N ALA A 57 -1.39 -20.77 -34.59
CA ALA A 57 -2.32 -19.70 -34.25
C ALA A 57 -2.12 -19.16 -32.81
N LEU A 58 -1.27 -19.83 -32.02
CA LEU A 58 -0.97 -19.50 -30.63
C LEU A 58 -0.51 -18.03 -30.41
N PRO A 59 0.47 -17.47 -31.15
CA PRO A 59 0.87 -16.07 -30.98
C PRO A 59 -0.27 -15.08 -31.26
N ILE A 60 -1.14 -15.37 -32.23
CA ILE A 60 -2.29 -14.53 -32.56
C ILE A 60 -3.32 -14.59 -31.43
N LEU A 61 -3.59 -15.78 -30.88
CA LEU A 61 -4.50 -15.95 -29.76
C LEU A 61 -3.97 -15.29 -28.48
N ILE A 62 -2.67 -15.40 -28.20
CA ILE A 62 -2.00 -14.68 -27.11
C ILE A 62 -2.14 -13.18 -27.31
N LEU A 63 -1.88 -12.65 -28.50
CA LEU A 63 -2.02 -11.22 -28.76
C LEU A 63 -3.46 -10.74 -28.56
N LEU A 64 -4.45 -11.46 -29.10
CA LEU A 64 -5.87 -11.11 -28.99
C LEU A 64 -6.42 -11.17 -27.57
N THR A 65 -5.83 -11.98 -26.68
CA THR A 65 -6.29 -12.13 -25.30
C THR A 65 -5.47 -11.29 -24.31
N CYS A 66 -4.14 -11.30 -24.44
CA CYS A 66 -3.25 -10.59 -23.55
C CYS A 66 -3.26 -9.07 -23.78
N LEU A 67 -3.35 -8.60 -25.03
CA LEU A 67 -3.30 -7.16 -25.30
C LEU A 67 -4.51 -6.41 -24.72
N PRO A 68 -5.78 -6.82 -24.94
CA PRO A 68 -6.92 -6.15 -24.32
C PRO A 68 -6.87 -6.24 -22.79
N SER A 69 -6.49 -7.40 -22.24
CA SER A 69 -6.37 -7.59 -20.79
C SER A 69 -5.30 -6.67 -20.19
N PHE A 70 -4.16 -6.54 -20.86
CA PHE A 70 -3.08 -5.63 -20.47
C PHE A 70 -3.51 -4.17 -20.53
N LEU A 71 -4.16 -3.75 -21.62
CA LEU A 71 -4.68 -2.38 -21.77
C LEU A 71 -5.72 -2.05 -20.70
N LEU A 72 -6.61 -3.01 -20.40
CA LEU A 72 -7.61 -2.88 -19.35
C LEU A 72 -6.96 -2.77 -17.95
N ALA A 73 -5.98 -3.63 -17.66
CA ALA A 73 -5.21 -3.56 -16.41
C ALA A 73 -4.47 -2.22 -16.28
N ALA A 74 -3.80 -1.77 -17.34
CA ALA A 74 -3.12 -0.48 -17.37
C ALA A 74 -4.11 0.69 -17.15
N HIS A 75 -5.30 0.63 -17.73
CA HIS A 75 -6.36 1.62 -17.50
C HIS A 75 -6.77 1.67 -16.01
N TYR A 76 -7.03 0.51 -15.39
CA TYR A 76 -7.42 0.44 -13.98
C TYR A 76 -6.30 0.88 -13.04
N ILE A 77 -5.07 0.44 -13.27
CA ILE A 77 -3.89 0.86 -12.50
C ILE A 77 -3.71 2.37 -12.60
N ARG A 78 -3.82 2.95 -13.80
CA ARG A 78 -3.72 4.41 -13.98
C ARG A 78 -4.83 5.14 -13.22
N LYS A 79 -6.08 4.68 -13.33
CA LYS A 79 -7.23 5.27 -12.63
C LYS A 79 -7.03 5.21 -11.11
N ASP A 80 -6.64 4.06 -10.59
CA ASP A 80 -6.43 3.85 -9.16
C ASP A 80 -5.20 4.60 -8.64
N TYR A 81 -4.14 4.73 -9.43
CA TYR A 81 -2.99 5.58 -9.11
C TYR A 81 -3.39 7.06 -9.01
N HIS A 82 -4.20 7.57 -9.94
CA HIS A 82 -4.73 8.94 -9.83
C HIS A 82 -5.63 9.11 -8.61
N ALA A 83 -6.45 8.10 -8.27
CA ALA A 83 -7.24 8.12 -7.04
C ALA A 83 -6.34 8.18 -5.80
N PHE A 84 -5.24 7.42 -5.77
CA PHE A 84 -4.23 7.51 -4.71
C PHE A 84 -3.59 8.89 -4.62
N LEU A 85 -3.22 9.52 -5.75
CA LEU A 85 -2.69 10.88 -5.77
C LEU A 85 -3.72 11.91 -5.28
N ALA A 86 -5.00 11.73 -5.60
CA ALA A 86 -6.08 12.63 -5.20
C ALA A 86 -6.35 12.65 -3.68
N LEU A 87 -5.89 11.64 -2.94
CA LEU A 87 -5.90 11.65 -1.47
C LEU A 87 -4.90 12.67 -0.88
N GLY A 88 -4.00 13.19 -1.70
CA GLY A 88 -3.00 14.18 -1.29
C GLY A 88 -1.79 13.57 -0.59
N PRO A 89 -0.92 14.42 0.00
CA PRO A 89 0.26 13.97 0.73
C PRO A 89 -0.14 13.23 2.00
N GLY A 90 0.76 12.40 2.55
CA GLY A 90 0.59 11.73 3.84
C GLY A 90 1.83 10.94 4.22
N GLY A 91 1.69 9.95 5.11
CA GLY A 91 2.82 9.11 5.55
C GLY A 91 3.47 8.30 4.41
N THR A 92 2.71 7.98 3.35
CA THR A 92 3.24 7.31 2.16
C THR A 92 3.47 8.31 1.02
N PRO A 93 4.67 8.34 0.41
CA PRO A 93 4.97 9.28 -0.68
C PRO A 93 4.04 9.09 -1.88
N SER A 94 3.62 10.20 -2.50
CA SER A 94 2.79 10.23 -3.72
C SER A 94 3.60 9.88 -4.98
N THR A 95 4.26 8.72 -4.98
CA THR A 95 5.11 8.21 -6.06
C THR A 95 4.63 6.82 -6.50
N PRO A 96 5.05 6.31 -7.69
CA PRO A 96 4.70 4.97 -8.12
C PRO A 96 5.15 3.88 -7.14
N THR A 97 6.32 4.06 -6.51
CA THR A 97 6.81 3.16 -5.46
C THR A 97 5.95 3.23 -4.20
N GLY A 98 5.48 4.42 -3.81
CA GLY A 98 4.53 4.58 -2.72
C GLY A 98 3.21 3.88 -3.00
N TYR A 99 2.68 4.05 -4.21
CA TYR A 99 1.50 3.33 -4.68
C TYR A 99 1.68 1.81 -4.62
N ALA A 100 2.78 1.27 -5.15
CA ALA A 100 3.06 -0.16 -5.10
C ALA A 100 3.09 -0.70 -3.66
N ARG A 101 3.66 0.05 -2.71
CA ARG A 101 3.61 -0.30 -1.27
C ARG A 101 2.18 -0.37 -0.75
N ILE A 102 1.34 0.61 -1.07
CA ILE A 102 -0.08 0.58 -0.68
C ILE A 102 -0.82 -0.58 -1.33
N THR A 103 -0.54 -0.89 -2.59
CA THR A 103 -1.15 -2.02 -3.28
C THR A 103 -0.82 -3.35 -2.60
N VAL A 104 0.39 -3.53 -2.10
CA VAL A 104 0.74 -4.72 -1.29
C VAL A 104 0.02 -4.70 0.06
N LEU A 105 -0.03 -3.54 0.75
CA LEU A 105 -0.70 -3.41 2.05
C LEU A 105 -2.23 -3.62 1.95
N ARG A 106 -2.86 -3.29 0.82
CA ARG A 106 -4.28 -3.56 0.52
C ARG A 106 -4.63 -5.04 0.62
N LEU A 107 -3.68 -5.95 0.47
CA LEU A 107 -3.93 -7.38 0.65
C LEU A 107 -4.19 -7.76 2.12
N LEU A 108 -3.85 -6.87 3.05
CA LEU A 108 -3.96 -7.07 4.50
C LEU A 108 -5.01 -6.15 5.15
N THR A 109 -5.78 -5.40 4.36
CA THR A 109 -6.77 -4.48 4.93
C THR A 109 -7.97 -5.18 5.51
N ILE A 110 -8.53 -4.58 6.55
CA ILE A 110 -9.83 -4.95 7.10
C ILE A 110 -10.90 -4.69 6.01
N PRO A 111 -11.77 -5.66 5.70
CA PRO A 111 -12.77 -5.53 4.62
C PRO A 111 -13.78 -4.40 4.84
N ASP A 112 -14.20 -4.18 6.09
CA ASP A 112 -15.18 -3.17 6.45
C ASP A 112 -14.64 -2.26 7.58
N PRO A 113 -14.30 -0.99 7.29
CA PRO A 113 -13.83 -0.05 8.30
C PRO A 113 -14.94 0.39 9.27
N LEU A 114 -16.22 0.12 8.95
CA LEU A 114 -17.36 0.44 9.79
C LEU A 114 -17.83 -0.75 10.64
N ALA A 115 -17.19 -1.91 10.49
CA ALA A 115 -17.39 -3.04 11.40
C ALA A 115 -16.62 -2.76 12.71
N PRO A 116 -17.30 -2.75 13.87
CA PRO A 116 -16.60 -2.54 15.13
C PRO A 116 -15.63 -3.70 15.41
N PRO A 117 -14.44 -3.42 15.96
CA PRO A 117 -13.50 -4.46 16.31
C PRO A 117 -14.06 -5.36 17.42
N SER A 118 -13.73 -6.65 17.36
CA SER A 118 -14.05 -7.58 18.44
C SER A 118 -13.27 -7.25 19.71
N LEU A 119 -13.87 -7.49 20.88
CA LEU A 119 -13.23 -7.28 22.18
C LEU A 119 -12.33 -8.48 22.51
N PRO A 120 -11.00 -8.32 22.58
CA PRO A 120 -10.12 -9.44 22.94
C PRO A 120 -10.42 -9.92 24.37
N PRO A 121 -10.42 -11.24 24.64
CA PRO A 121 -10.60 -11.78 25.99
C PRO A 121 -9.55 -11.30 27.00
N THR A 122 -8.37 -10.91 26.51
CA THR A 122 -7.27 -10.39 27.34
C THR A 122 -7.36 -8.88 27.61
N LEU A 123 -8.18 -8.14 26.86
CA LEU A 123 -8.31 -6.69 27.02
C LEU A 123 -9.12 -6.35 28.27
N HIS A 124 -8.55 -5.52 29.14
CA HIS A 124 -9.21 -5.00 30.33
C HIS A 124 -8.97 -3.48 30.42
N PRO A 125 -9.97 -2.68 30.82
CA PRO A 125 -11.35 -3.07 31.16
C PRO A 125 -12.13 -3.63 29.95
N LYS A 126 -13.29 -4.27 30.20
CA LYS A 126 -14.17 -4.79 29.14
C LYS A 126 -15.12 -3.75 28.59
N HIS A 127 -15.44 -2.74 29.38
CA HIS A 127 -16.25 -1.59 29.00
C HIS A 127 -15.37 -0.46 28.47
N GLY A 128 -15.95 0.38 27.64
CA GLY A 128 -15.32 1.61 27.16
C GLY A 128 -15.42 2.75 28.18
N PHE A 129 -14.90 3.91 27.80
CA PHE A 129 -14.83 5.12 28.63
C PHE A 129 -15.82 6.20 28.19
N LEU A 130 -16.43 6.07 27.02
CA LEU A 130 -17.41 7.04 26.55
C LEU A 130 -18.72 6.90 27.34
N PRO A 131 -19.39 8.02 27.63
CA PRO A 131 -20.68 7.99 28.30
C PRO A 131 -21.74 7.34 27.38
N HIS A 132 -22.66 6.59 27.99
CA HIS A 132 -23.79 5.98 27.28
C HIS A 132 -24.74 7.02 26.64
N THR A 133 -24.64 8.28 27.04
CA THR A 133 -25.48 9.40 26.60
C THR A 133 -24.98 10.07 25.32
N LEU A 134 -24.03 9.48 24.59
CA LEU A 134 -23.56 10.03 23.32
C LEU A 134 -24.73 10.22 22.35
N ALA A 135 -24.92 11.47 21.89
CA ALA A 135 -25.97 11.82 20.96
C ALA A 135 -25.70 11.17 19.58
N PRO A 136 -26.75 10.68 18.88
CA PRO A 136 -26.60 10.26 17.49
C PRO A 136 -26.14 11.42 16.62
N ARG A 137 -25.25 11.14 15.65
CA ARG A 137 -24.85 12.11 14.64
C ARG A 137 -26.00 12.39 13.68
N HIS A 138 -26.11 13.65 13.28
CA HIS A 138 -27.02 14.05 12.21
C HIS A 138 -26.38 13.85 10.84
N GLY A 139 -27.17 13.34 9.89
CA GLY A 139 -26.77 13.17 8.49
C GLY A 139 -26.07 11.83 8.20
N PRO A 140 -25.75 11.58 6.92
CA PRO A 140 -25.10 10.34 6.50
C PRO A 140 -23.64 10.28 6.95
N ARG A 141 -23.08 9.07 6.97
CA ARG A 141 -21.64 8.88 7.18
C ARG A 141 -20.84 9.54 6.05
N PRO A 142 -19.66 10.07 6.36
CA PRO A 142 -18.77 10.55 5.33
C PRO A 142 -18.17 9.38 4.54
N HIS A 143 -17.81 9.66 3.29
CA HIS A 143 -17.02 8.78 2.47
C HIS A 143 -15.55 8.87 2.89
N VAL A 144 -14.96 7.71 3.16
CA VAL A 144 -13.54 7.57 3.50
C VAL A 144 -12.84 6.73 2.43
N ALA A 145 -11.59 7.08 2.14
CA ALA A 145 -10.81 6.39 1.12
C ALA A 145 -9.33 6.31 1.51
N GLY A 146 -8.68 5.25 1.02
CA GLY A 146 -7.25 4.99 1.24
C GLY A 146 -6.94 4.27 2.54
N ILE A 147 -5.68 3.86 2.68
CA ILE A 147 -5.13 3.22 3.89
C ILE A 147 -4.07 4.14 4.49
N ALA A 148 -3.14 4.56 3.63
CA ALA A 148 -2.14 5.56 3.91
C ALA A 148 -1.82 6.31 2.61
N PRO A 149 -2.22 7.59 2.46
CA PRO A 149 -3.10 8.34 3.37
C PRO A 149 -4.52 7.74 3.44
N HIS A 150 -5.14 7.82 4.61
CA HIS A 150 -6.57 7.59 4.81
C HIS A 150 -7.24 8.96 4.95
N ARG A 151 -8.28 9.25 4.17
CA ARG A 151 -8.89 10.58 4.07
C ARG A 151 -10.41 10.54 4.05
N GLN A 152 -11.02 11.60 4.57
CA GLN A 152 -12.41 11.90 4.33
C GLN A 152 -12.55 12.66 3.00
N THR A 153 -13.28 12.10 2.04
CA THR A 153 -13.36 12.66 0.68
C THR A 153 -14.51 13.65 0.50
N ASP A 154 -15.53 13.59 1.36
CA ASP A 154 -16.67 14.50 1.40
C ASP A 154 -16.85 15.09 2.82
N GLN A 155 -17.93 15.84 3.03
CA GLN A 155 -18.30 16.43 4.34
C GLN A 155 -17.16 17.15 5.08
N LYS A 156 -16.26 17.80 4.32
CA LYS A 156 -15.06 18.45 4.88
C LYS A 156 -15.45 19.61 5.79
N ALA A 157 -14.70 19.79 6.88
CA ALA A 157 -14.95 20.88 7.80
C ALA A 157 -14.66 22.24 7.14
N SER A 158 -15.42 23.26 7.50
CA SER A 158 -15.06 24.65 7.20
C SER A 158 -13.79 25.04 7.97
N ALA A 159 -13.07 26.06 7.49
CA ALA A 159 -11.90 26.59 8.20
C ALA A 159 -12.25 27.03 9.64
N ALA A 160 -13.46 27.57 9.86
CA ALA A 160 -13.94 27.95 11.18
C ALA A 160 -14.15 26.73 12.10
N ASN A 161 -14.75 25.66 11.59
CA ASN A 161 -14.96 24.42 12.35
C ASN A 161 -13.63 23.74 12.66
N TYR A 162 -12.70 23.71 11.70
CA TYR A 162 -11.36 23.18 11.94
C TYR A 162 -10.62 23.99 13.01
N ALA A 163 -10.65 25.33 12.92
CA ALA A 163 -10.04 26.18 13.94
C ALA A 163 -10.67 25.98 15.33
N ALA A 164 -11.99 25.75 15.40
CA ALA A 164 -12.67 25.41 16.65
C ALA A 164 -12.22 24.06 17.22
N LEU A 165 -12.11 23.03 16.36
CA LEU A 165 -11.58 21.71 16.74
C LEU A 165 -10.14 21.82 17.27
N THR A 166 -9.26 22.50 16.53
CA THR A 166 -7.86 22.71 16.95
C THR A 166 -7.78 23.45 18.29
N ARG A 167 -8.58 24.52 18.49
CA ARG A 167 -8.65 25.21 19.78
C ARG A 167 -9.12 24.30 20.91
N ALA A 168 -10.13 23.45 20.68
CA ALA A 168 -10.61 22.51 21.68
C ALA A 168 -9.54 21.47 22.07
N ILE A 169 -8.79 20.95 21.08
CA ILE A 169 -7.66 20.03 21.29
C ILE A 169 -6.57 20.69 22.15
N HIS A 170 -6.15 21.91 21.80
CA HIS A 170 -5.16 22.63 22.61
C HIS A 170 -5.66 22.98 24.01
N GLY A 171 -6.92 23.40 24.13
CA GLY A 171 -7.56 23.71 25.40
C GLY A 171 -7.62 22.50 26.33
N LEU A 172 -7.97 21.32 25.80
CA LEU A 172 -8.03 20.08 26.56
C LEU A 172 -6.65 19.70 27.13
N ALA A 173 -5.59 19.80 26.32
CA ALA A 173 -4.24 19.53 26.80
C ALA A 173 -3.78 20.54 27.85
N ALA A 174 -4.12 21.82 27.68
CA ALA A 174 -3.80 22.89 28.63
C ALA A 174 -4.54 22.74 29.97
N GLN A 175 -5.76 22.22 29.96
CA GLN A 175 -6.55 21.93 31.18
C GLN A 175 -6.03 20.72 31.95
N HIS A 176 -5.31 19.82 31.28
CA HIS A 176 -4.81 18.58 31.87
C HIS A 176 -3.30 18.36 31.62
N PRO A 177 -2.44 19.30 32.04
CA PRO A 177 -1.01 19.28 31.69
C PRO A 177 -0.23 18.11 32.31
N HIS A 178 -0.77 17.48 33.36
CA HIS A 178 -0.16 16.32 34.01
C HIS A 178 -0.52 14.98 33.33
N THR A 179 -1.54 14.95 32.47
CA THR A 179 -1.99 13.72 31.80
C THR A 179 -1.88 13.80 30.29
N LEU A 180 -1.95 14.99 29.70
CA LEU A 180 -1.92 15.24 28.27
C LEU A 180 -0.76 16.16 27.89
N SER A 181 -0.23 15.92 26.69
CA SER A 181 0.80 16.76 26.05
C SER A 181 0.43 16.96 24.58
N THR A 182 0.75 18.13 24.01
CA THR A 182 0.61 18.37 22.57
C THR A 182 1.93 18.11 21.86
N GLY A 183 1.87 17.59 20.64
CA GLY A 183 3.04 17.42 19.77
C GLY A 183 2.65 17.24 18.31
N THR A 184 3.63 17.02 17.44
CA THR A 184 3.36 16.62 16.05
C THR A 184 2.92 15.16 16.01
N SER A 185 1.84 14.86 15.29
CA SER A 185 1.36 13.48 15.11
C SER A 185 2.41 12.59 14.46
N CYS A 186 2.50 11.34 14.93
CA CYS A 186 3.35 10.32 14.32
C CYS A 186 2.78 9.81 12.98
N PHE A 187 1.46 9.94 12.81
CA PHE A 187 0.75 9.47 11.62
C PHE A 187 0.61 10.56 10.55
N GLU A 188 0.54 11.83 10.98
CA GLU A 188 0.40 12.98 10.09
C GLU A 188 1.41 14.08 10.48
N LYS A 189 2.50 14.17 9.72
CA LYS A 189 3.68 15.00 10.06
C LYS A 189 3.41 16.51 10.15
N HIS A 190 2.24 16.95 9.67
CA HIS A 190 1.83 18.35 9.63
C HIS A 190 0.65 18.67 10.54
N SER A 191 0.27 17.73 11.41
CA SER A 191 -0.89 17.85 12.29
C SER A 191 -0.50 17.86 13.76
N THR A 192 -1.20 18.67 14.55
CA THR A 192 -1.12 18.60 16.02
C THR A 192 -1.87 17.37 16.52
N GLY A 193 -1.18 16.59 17.34
CA GLY A 193 -1.73 15.49 18.12
C GLY A 193 -1.68 15.74 19.62
N ILE A 194 -2.55 15.06 20.35
CA ILE A 194 -2.51 14.93 21.81
C ILE A 194 -1.91 13.58 22.16
N PHE A 195 -1.03 13.57 23.16
CA PHE A 195 -0.31 12.41 23.65
C PHE A 195 -0.54 12.24 25.14
N CYS A 196 -0.53 10.99 25.60
CA CYS A 196 -0.50 10.69 27.03
C CYS A 196 0.86 11.12 27.62
N ALA A 197 0.85 12.03 28.59
CA ALA A 197 2.07 12.58 29.21
C ALA A 197 2.94 11.49 29.83
N ALA A 198 2.33 10.49 30.47
CA ALA A 198 3.02 9.33 31.01
C ALA A 198 3.76 8.51 29.92
N ALA A 199 3.13 8.33 28.76
CA ALA A 199 3.74 7.63 27.63
C ALA A 199 4.90 8.43 27.03
N VAL A 200 4.78 9.76 26.95
CA VAL A 200 5.87 10.65 26.51
C VAL A 200 7.03 10.66 27.52
N ALA A 201 6.77 10.61 28.81
CA ALA A 201 7.82 10.50 29.82
C ALA A 201 8.53 9.13 29.74
N ALA A 202 7.78 8.06 29.50
CA ALA A 202 8.28 6.70 29.34
C ALA A 202 9.27 6.55 28.17
N THR A 203 9.08 7.29 27.07
CA THR A 203 10.01 7.24 25.92
C THR A 203 11.36 7.90 26.22
N LYS A 204 11.37 8.90 27.11
CA LYS A 204 12.61 9.58 27.56
C LYS A 204 13.34 8.78 28.64
N SER A 205 12.64 7.95 29.41
CA SER A 205 13.23 7.11 30.44
C SER A 205 12.44 5.80 30.63
N PRO A 206 12.94 4.67 30.09
CA PRO A 206 12.30 3.36 30.23
C PRO A 206 12.10 2.93 31.69
N ALA A 207 12.96 3.40 32.61
CA ALA A 207 12.81 3.15 34.05
C ALA A 207 11.61 3.86 34.70
N ILE A 208 11.13 4.96 34.10
CA ILE A 208 9.90 5.65 34.51
C ILE A 208 8.68 4.92 33.93
N ALA A 209 8.81 4.35 32.73
CA ALA A 209 7.73 3.62 32.06
C ALA A 209 7.16 2.49 32.92
N SER A 210 8.02 1.68 33.56
CA SER A 210 7.60 0.58 34.43
C SER A 210 6.94 1.01 35.73
N ARG A 211 7.10 2.28 36.14
CA ARG A 211 6.50 2.86 37.35
C ARG A 211 5.13 3.48 37.10
N VAL A 212 4.85 3.88 35.86
CA VAL A 212 3.63 4.62 35.50
C VAL A 212 2.68 3.79 34.64
N LEU A 213 3.20 2.83 33.87
CA LEU A 213 2.43 1.96 32.99
C LEU A 213 2.69 0.50 33.34
N SER A 214 1.63 -0.30 33.41
CA SER A 214 1.78 -1.76 33.45
C SER A 214 2.48 -2.27 32.18
N PRO A 215 3.19 -3.41 32.24
CA PRO A 215 3.81 -4.01 31.05
C PRO A 215 2.82 -4.23 29.90
N ALA A 216 1.57 -4.56 30.24
CA ALA A 216 0.50 -4.74 29.28
C ALA A 216 0.11 -3.42 28.58
N GLN A 217 0.04 -2.30 29.32
CA GLN A 217 -0.23 -0.97 28.74
C GLN A 217 0.95 -0.50 27.88
N ALA A 218 2.18 -0.65 28.37
CA ALA A 218 3.38 -0.24 27.62
C ALA A 218 3.47 -0.94 26.26
N ARG A 219 3.15 -2.25 26.18
CA ARG A 219 3.12 -3.01 24.92
C ARG A 219 2.04 -2.57 23.93
N ARG A 220 1.02 -1.84 24.39
CA ARG A 220 -0.09 -1.35 23.56
C ARG A 220 0.07 0.10 23.14
N LEU A 221 1.10 0.80 23.63
CA LEU A 221 1.39 2.14 23.18
C LEU A 221 1.81 2.12 21.71
N THR A 222 1.00 2.75 20.88
CA THR A 222 1.37 3.12 19.52
C THR A 222 1.76 4.59 19.52
N CYS A 223 2.73 4.95 18.68
CA CYS A 223 3.04 6.35 18.40
C CYS A 223 3.27 7.22 19.65
N HIS A 224 4.08 6.72 20.59
CA HIS A 224 4.39 7.41 21.85
C HIS A 224 3.16 7.75 22.71
N GLY A 225 2.07 7.01 22.55
CA GLY A 225 0.82 7.25 23.27
C GLY A 225 -0.02 8.37 22.67
N GLU A 226 0.05 8.57 21.36
CA GLU A 226 -0.84 9.47 20.62
C GLU A 226 -2.31 9.03 20.82
N VAL A 227 -3.12 9.95 21.34
CA VAL A 227 -4.55 9.75 21.63
C VAL A 227 -5.40 10.24 20.49
N CYS A 228 -5.06 11.38 19.89
CA CYS A 228 -5.76 11.92 18.73
C CYS A 228 -4.90 12.88 17.92
N HIS A 229 -5.30 13.13 16.67
CA HIS A 229 -4.80 14.23 15.86
C HIS A 229 -5.84 14.71 14.85
N SER A 230 -5.79 16.00 14.52
CA SER A 230 -6.71 16.61 13.53
C SER A 230 -6.02 16.83 12.19
N HIS A 231 -6.74 16.63 11.08
CA HIS A 231 -6.21 16.78 9.72
C HIS A 231 -6.61 18.15 9.19
N SER A 232 -5.64 18.97 8.80
CA SER A 232 -5.92 20.32 8.27
C SER A 232 -6.50 20.30 6.85
N SER A 233 -6.33 19.21 6.11
CA SER A 233 -6.74 19.08 4.71
C SER A 233 -8.24 18.84 4.52
N ASP A 234 -8.87 18.11 5.44
CA ASP A 234 -10.30 17.75 5.39
C ASP A 234 -11.06 18.10 6.69
N GLY A 235 -10.33 18.48 7.75
CA GLY A 235 -10.89 18.81 9.05
C GLY A 235 -11.32 17.59 9.87
N SER A 236 -10.91 16.39 9.46
CA SER A 236 -11.22 15.15 10.18
C SER A 236 -10.38 15.01 11.47
N LEU A 237 -10.85 14.16 12.38
CA LEU A 237 -10.20 13.84 13.65
C LEU A 237 -9.96 12.33 13.72
N HIS A 238 -8.72 11.94 13.91
CA HIS A 238 -8.36 10.55 14.21
C HIS A 238 -8.26 10.38 15.73
N LEU A 239 -8.85 9.29 16.26
CA LEU A 239 -8.93 8.99 17.68
C LEU A 239 -8.46 7.55 17.95
N ALA A 240 -7.71 7.35 19.02
CA ALA A 240 -7.44 6.04 19.60
C ALA A 240 -8.47 5.77 20.70
N LEU A 241 -9.42 4.88 20.43
CA LEU A 241 -10.53 4.54 21.34
C LEU A 241 -10.45 3.09 21.83
N HIS A 242 -11.09 2.82 22.96
CA HIS A 242 -11.34 1.45 23.40
C HIS A 242 -12.27 0.75 22.37
N PRO A 243 -12.10 -0.56 22.06
CA PRO A 243 -12.96 -1.26 21.10
C PRO A 243 -14.47 -1.15 21.37
N ALA A 244 -14.88 -1.14 22.64
CA ALA A 244 -16.28 -0.91 23.01
C ALA A 244 -16.76 0.53 22.70
N ASP A 245 -15.88 1.53 22.80
CA ASP A 245 -16.19 2.91 22.44
C ASP A 245 -16.24 3.10 20.92
N VAL A 246 -15.37 2.40 20.17
CA VAL A 246 -15.42 2.39 18.70
C VAL A 246 -16.80 1.90 18.23
N ARG A 247 -17.31 0.83 18.86
CA ARG A 247 -18.66 0.34 18.58
C ARG A 247 -19.73 1.39 18.86
N ALA A 248 -19.67 2.04 20.02
CA ALA A 248 -20.65 3.07 20.38
C ALA A 248 -20.61 4.26 19.40
N VAL A 249 -19.43 4.73 19.01
CA VAL A 249 -19.26 5.81 18.02
C VAL A 249 -19.82 5.41 16.67
N LEU A 250 -19.47 4.21 16.19
CA LEU A 250 -19.99 3.69 14.93
C LEU A 250 -21.51 3.55 14.98
N GLU A 251 -22.10 2.96 16.02
CA GLU A 251 -23.56 2.83 16.12
C GLU A 251 -24.29 4.19 16.16
N LYS A 252 -23.65 5.25 16.65
CA LYS A 252 -24.21 6.60 16.72
C LYS A 252 -24.07 7.41 15.43
N GLY A 253 -23.22 6.99 14.49
CA GLY A 253 -22.98 7.69 13.23
C GLY A 253 -21.66 8.42 13.23
#